data_AF-A0A2M8IY26-F1
#
_entry.id   AF-A0A2M8IY26-F1
#
_cell.length_a   1.000
_cell.length_b   1.000
_cell.length_c   1.000
_cell.angle_alpha   90.00
_cell.angle_beta   90.00
_cell.angle_gamma   90.00
#
_symmetry.space_group_name_H-M   'P 1'
#
loop_
_entity.id
_entity.type
_entity.pdbx_description
1 polymer ?
#
loop_
_entity_poly.entity_id
_entity_poly.type
_entity_poly.pdbx_seq_one_letter_code
_entity_poly.pdbx_strand_id
1 'polypeptide(L)' 'MFKSRIKAGSALALALCGGLAACGDTVGEQALYGGAAGAGASAIFNTDLLTGAAVGAAANLVYCQENPSRC' A
#
# COMPACT_ATOMS: atom_id res chain seq x y z
N MET A 1 -0.55 15.36 23.02
CA MET A 1 0.68 15.92 22.42
C MET A 1 1.13 15.01 21.28
N PHE A 2 0.52 15.13 20.09
CA PHE A 2 1.01 14.53 18.83
C PHE A 2 0.66 15.51 17.70
N LYS A 3 1.44 16.58 17.66
CA LYS A 3 1.27 17.71 16.73
C LYS A 3 1.89 17.28 15.40
N SER A 4 1.16 16.46 14.64
CA SER A 4 1.61 15.95 13.35
C SER A 4 1.48 17.04 12.28
N ARG A 5 2.48 17.92 12.19
CA ARG A 5 2.70 18.87 11.09
C ARG A 5 3.44 18.16 9.95
N ILE A 6 3.00 16.96 9.56
CA ILE A 6 3.58 16.24 8.43
C ILE A 6 2.94 16.82 7.18
N LYS A 7 3.73 17.55 6.38
CA LYS A 7 3.32 18.13 5.09
C LYS A 7 2.69 17.03 4.22
N ALA A 8 1.38 17.13 3.96
CA ALA A 8 0.63 16.21 3.11
C ALA A 8 1.28 15.94 1.74
N GLY A 9 2.11 16.87 1.24
CA GLY A 9 2.85 16.72 -0.02
C GLY A 9 3.95 15.65 -0.03
N SER A 10 4.57 15.32 1.12
CA SER A 10 5.66 14.32 1.15
C SER A 10 5.14 12.88 1.17
N ALA A 11 4.02 12.62 1.84
CA ALA A 11 3.40 11.28 1.86
C ALA A 11 2.86 10.88 0.48
N LEU A 12 2.32 11.84 -0.27
CA LEU A 12 1.83 11.61 -1.64
C LEU A 12 2.99 11.34 -2.61
N ALA A 13 4.12 12.02 -2.45
CA ALA A 13 5.32 11.76 -3.24
C ALA A 13 5.92 10.37 -2.95
N LEU A 14 5.93 9.93 -1.69
CA LEU A 14 6.30 8.55 -1.34
C LEU A 14 5.26 7.53 -1.83
N ALA A 15 3.98 7.85 -1.84
CA ALA A 15 2.95 6.98 -2.40
C ALA A 15 3.06 6.86 -3.93
N LEU A 16 3.45 7.94 -4.62
CA LEU A 16 3.66 7.96 -6.07
C LEU A 16 4.95 7.22 -6.47
N CYS A 17 6.08 7.50 -5.80
CA CYS A 17 7.33 6.78 -6.06
C CYS A 17 7.30 5.34 -5.53
N GLY A 18 6.61 5.12 -4.41
CA GLY A 18 6.42 3.81 -3.79
C GLY A 18 5.40 2.94 -4.53
N GLY A 19 4.39 3.53 -5.18
CA GLY A 19 3.41 2.80 -5.99
C GLY A 19 4.02 2.10 -7.21
N LEU A 20 5.09 2.68 -7.77
CA LEU A 20 5.91 2.04 -8.81
C LEU A 20 6.76 0.88 -8.25
N ALA A 21 7.24 1.00 -7.01
CA ALA A 21 7.98 -0.06 -6.34
C ALA A 21 7.08 -1.13 -5.65
N ALA A 22 5.78 -0.85 -5.49
CA ALA A 22 4.87 -1.67 -4.69
C ALA A 22 4.38 -2.92 -5.41
N CYS A 23 4.65 -3.04 -6.71
CA CYS A 23 4.37 -4.29 -7.37
C CYS A 23 5.34 -5.35 -6.88
N GLY A 24 6.65 -5.13 -6.94
CA GLY A 24 7.60 -6.20 -6.61
C GLY A 24 7.63 -7.28 -7.68
N ASP A 25 8.69 -8.08 -7.65
CA ASP A 25 9.02 -8.96 -8.79
C ASP A 25 8.20 -10.26 -8.77
N THR A 26 7.80 -10.70 -7.57
CA THR A 26 7.05 -11.94 -7.36
C THR A 26 5.66 -11.71 -6.77
N VAL A 27 4.77 -12.69 -6.94
CA VAL A 27 3.42 -12.72 -6.33
C VAL A 27 3.49 -12.55 -4.80
N GLY A 28 4.51 -13.11 -4.16
CA GLY A 28 4.71 -12.99 -2.71
C GLY A 28 5.02 -11.56 -2.30
N GLU A 29 5.91 -10.88 -3.03
CA GLU A 29 6.21 -9.46 -2.82
C GLU A 29 4.99 -8.57 -3.08
N GLN A 30 4.25 -8.81 -4.17
CA GLN A 30 3.00 -8.09 -4.47
C GLN A 30 2.00 -8.19 -3.32
N ALA A 31 1.79 -9.41 -2.80
CA ALA A 31 0.90 -9.63 -1.67
C ALA A 31 1.43 -8.95 -0.39
N LEU A 32 2.75 -9.00 -0.16
CA LEU A 32 3.37 -8.43 1.03
C LEU A 32 3.30 -6.90 1.03
N TYR A 33 3.57 -6.25 -0.10
CA TYR A 33 3.51 -4.80 -0.26
C TYR A 33 2.08 -4.29 -0.17
N GLY A 34 1.15 -4.91 -0.90
CA GLY A 34 -0.27 -4.58 -0.82
C GLY A 34 -0.84 -4.80 0.59
N GLY A 35 -0.49 -5.92 1.22
CA GLY A 35 -0.96 -6.27 2.55
C GLY A 35 -0.38 -5.37 3.64
N ALA A 36 0.90 -5.03 3.57
CA ALA A 36 1.52 -4.08 4.49
C ALA A 36 0.92 -2.68 4.35
N ALA A 37 0.67 -2.22 3.12
CA ALA A 37 0.00 -0.95 2.86
C ALA A 37 -1.44 -0.95 3.40
N GLY A 38 -2.20 -2.01 3.15
CA GLY A 38 -3.56 -2.17 3.65
C GLY A 38 -3.65 -2.25 5.18
N ALA A 39 -2.76 -3.00 5.81
CA ALA A 39 -2.64 -3.06 7.27
C ALA A 39 -2.27 -1.69 7.86
N GLY A 40 -1.30 -1.00 7.25
CA GLY A 40 -0.88 0.34 7.67
C GLY A 40 -2.02 1.36 7.57
N ALA A 41 -2.79 1.32 6.48
CA ALA A 41 -3.99 2.12 6.32
C ALA A 41 -5.03 1.80 7.41
N SER A 42 -5.30 0.52 7.67
CA SER A 42 -6.23 0.12 8.72
C SER A 42 -5.77 0.55 10.12
N ALA A 43 -4.47 0.54 10.41
CA ALA A 43 -3.92 1.06 11.66
C ALA A 43 -4.19 2.56 11.85
N ILE A 44 -4.04 3.35 10.77
CA ILE A 44 -4.33 4.80 10.77
C ILE A 44 -5.82 5.05 10.96
N PHE A 45 -6.67 4.30 10.26
CA PHE A 45 -8.13 4.46 10.32
C PHE A 45 -8.78 3.74 11.51
N ASN A 46 -8.01 3.05 12.34
CA ASN A 46 -8.50 2.25 13.48
C ASN A 46 -9.55 1.21 13.05
N THR A 47 -9.30 0.52 11.94
CA THR A 47 -10.15 -0.55 11.38
C THR A 47 -9.46 -1.91 11.49
N ASP A 48 -10.15 -2.98 11.08
CA ASP A 48 -9.64 -4.34 11.15
C ASP A 48 -8.38 -4.52 10.30
N LEU A 49 -7.25 -4.77 10.95
CA LEU A 49 -5.93 -4.88 10.33
C LEU A 49 -5.84 -6.07 9.38
N LEU A 50 -6.44 -7.20 9.75
CA LEU A 50 -6.38 -8.42 8.95
C LEU A 50 -7.18 -8.26 7.67
N THR A 51 -8.37 -7.67 7.76
CA THR A 51 -9.20 -7.33 6.60
C THR A 51 -8.50 -6.32 5.71
N GLY A 52 -7.93 -5.25 6.29
CA GLY A 52 -7.15 -4.27 5.55
C GLY A 52 -5.97 -4.90 4.80
N ALA A 53 -5.21 -5.77 5.48
CA ALA A 53 -4.10 -6.49 4.87
C ALA A 53 -4.56 -7.43 3.74
N ALA A 54 -5.62 -8.20 3.96
CA ALA A 54 -6.14 -9.13 2.96
C ALA A 54 -6.63 -8.39 1.70
N VAL A 55 -7.41 -7.31 1.90
CA VAL A 55 -7.91 -6.48 0.80
C VAL A 55 -6.77 -5.78 0.08
N GLY A 56 -5.81 -5.21 0.81
CA GLY A 56 -4.64 -4.55 0.23
C GLY A 56 -3.76 -5.49 -0.59
N ALA A 57 -3.50 -6.70 -0.08
CA ALA A 57 -2.75 -7.72 -0.81
C ALA A 57 -3.44 -8.14 -2.11
N ALA A 58 -4.75 -8.42 -2.05
CA ALA A 58 -5.53 -8.80 -3.21
C ALA A 58 -5.62 -7.66 -4.25
N ALA A 59 -5.87 -6.43 -3.79
CA ALA A 59 -5.95 -5.27 -4.66
C ALA A 59 -4.62 -5.01 -5.38
N ASN A 60 -3.48 -5.13 -4.69
CA ASN A 60 -2.17 -4.93 -5.29
C ASN A 60 -1.85 -6.02 -6.32
N LEU A 61 -2.14 -7.29 -6.00
CA LEU A 61 -1.98 -8.41 -6.93
C LEU A 61 -2.79 -8.24 -8.21
N VAL A 62 -4.06 -7.86 -8.10
CA VAL A 62 -4.93 -7.65 -9.27
C VAL A 62 -4.45 -6.45 -10.07
N TYR A 63 -4.15 -5.33 -9.41
CA TYR A 63 -3.69 -4.12 -10.08
C TYR A 63 -2.43 -4.37 -10.92
N CYS A 64 -1.45 -5.04 -10.32
CA CYS A 64 -0.18 -5.42 -10.95
C CYS A 64 -0.35 -6.33 -12.16
N GLN A 65 -1.18 -7.37 -12.03
CA GLN A 65 -1.40 -8.34 -13.11
C GLN A 65 -2.16 -7.72 -14.29
N GLU A 66 -3.13 -6.86 -14.02
CA GLU A 66 -3.91 -6.19 -15.06
C GLU A 66 -3.17 -5.00 -15.69
N ASN A 67 -2.16 -4.44 -15.01
CA ASN A 67 -1.44 -3.26 -15.47
C ASN A 67 0.09 -3.42 -15.45
N PRO A 68 0.67 -4.43 -16.14
CA PRO A 68 2.10 -4.75 -16.07
C PRO A 68 3.03 -3.67 -16.65
N SER A 69 2.50 -2.69 -17.38
CA SER A 69 3.25 -1.54 -17.92
C SER A 69 3.12 -0.26 -17.08
N ARG A 70 2.34 -0.32 -15.99
CA ARG A 70 2.02 0.81 -15.09
C ARG A 70 2.56 0.61 -13.67
N CYS A 71 3.18 -0.54 -13.45
CA CYS A 71 3.86 -0.93 -12.23
C CYS A 71 5.36 -0.81 -12.47
#